data_AF-A0A3D0U3L2-F1
#
_entry.id   AF-A0A3D0U3L2-F1
#
_cell.length_a   1.000
_cell.length_b   1.000
_cell.length_c   1.000
_cell.angle_alpha   90.00
_cell.angle_beta   90.00
_cell.angle_gamma   90.00
#
_symmetry.space_group_name_H-M   'P 1'
#
loop_
_entity.id
_entity.type
_entity.pdbx_description
1 polymer ?
#
loop_
_entity_poly.entity_id
_entity_poly.type
_entity_poly.pdbx_seq_one_letter_code
_entity_poly.pdbx_strand_id
1 'polypeptide(L)' 'MSKPIKRALISVSDKTGIVDFARALEGMGVEILSTGGTFKLLQDNGIKATEVSDYTGFPEIMDGRVKTLHPKVHGG' A
#
# COMPACT_ATOMS: atom_id res chain seq x y z
N MET A 1 -20.63 17.00 -0.87
CA MET A 1 -19.20 17.14 -1.23
C MET A 1 -18.50 15.81 -0.96
N SER A 2 -17.65 15.33 -1.86
CA SER A 2 -16.86 14.10 -1.64
C SER A 2 -15.72 14.38 -0.67
N LYS A 3 -15.42 13.43 0.23
CA LYS A 3 -14.27 13.55 1.14
C LYS A 3 -12.98 13.33 0.33
N PRO A 4 -11.92 14.13 0.54
CA PRO A 4 -10.64 13.91 -0.12
C PRO A 4 -10.04 12.58 0.32
N ILE A 5 -9.41 11.87 -0.63
CA ILE A 5 -8.66 10.64 -0.34
C ILE A 5 -7.41 11.03 0.44
N LYS A 6 -7.23 10.43 1.63
CA LYS A 6 -6.06 10.67 2.48
C LYS A 6 -5.02 9.57 2.39
N ARG A 7 -5.46 8.34 2.07
CA ARG A 7 -4.62 7.14 2.08
C ARG A 7 -5.10 6.14 1.04
N ALA A 8 -4.17 5.44 0.41
CA ALA A 8 -4.43 4.36 -0.54
C ALA A 8 -3.68 3.08 -0.13
N LEU A 9 -4.36 1.93 -0.13
CA LEU A 9 -3.75 0.61 0.00
C LEU A 9 -3.57 0.01 -1.40
N ILE A 10 -2.34 -0.30 -1.78
CA ILE A 10 -1.99 -0.80 -3.11
C ILE A 10 -1.36 -2.19 -2.98
N SER A 11 -2.01 -3.21 -3.53
CA SER A 11 -1.50 -4.58 -3.60
C SER A 11 -2.02 -5.22 -4.89
N VAL A 12 -1.19 -5.23 -5.93
CA VAL A 12 -1.58 -5.69 -7.27
C VAL A 12 -0.67 -6.83 -7.75
N SER A 13 -1.26 -7.77 -8.48
CA SER A 13 -0.51 -8.86 -9.13
C SER A 13 0.15 -8.35 -10.40
N ASP A 14 -0.65 -7.76 -11.31
CA ASP A 14 -0.16 -7.02 -12.48
C ASP A 14 0.29 -5.62 -12.05
N LYS A 15 1.52 -5.27 -12.42
CA LYS A 15 2.20 -4.04 -12.00
C LYS A 15 2.23 -3.00 -13.12
N THR A 16 1.57 -3.27 -14.24
CA THR A 16 1.48 -2.34 -15.37
C THR A 16 0.93 -0.99 -14.90
N GLY A 17 1.70 0.08 -15.11
CA GLY A 17 1.32 1.46 -14.76
C GLY A 17 1.29 1.81 -13.27
N ILE A 18 1.64 0.91 -12.35
CA ILE A 18 1.45 1.18 -10.91
C ILE A 18 2.38 2.27 -10.37
N VAL A 19 3.57 2.41 -10.93
CA VAL A 19 4.55 3.43 -10.53
C VAL A 19 4.01 4.84 -10.83
N ASP A 20 3.50 5.07 -12.04
CA ASP A 20 2.95 6.37 -12.42
C ASP A 20 1.69 6.71 -11.62
N PHE A 21 0.83 5.72 -11.39
CA PHE A 21 -0.36 5.87 -10.56
C PHE A 21 -0.01 6.26 -9.12
N ALA A 22 0.92 5.53 -8.49
CA ALA A 22 1.35 5.79 -7.12
C ALA A 22 2.08 7.14 -6.99
N ARG A 23 2.87 7.54 -7.99
CA ARG A 23 3.53 8.85 -8.02
C ARG A 23 2.53 10.00 -8.09
N ALA A 24 1.45 9.84 -8.86
CA ALA A 24 0.39 10.84 -8.91
C ALA A 24 -0.32 10.98 -7.54
N LEU A 25 -0.59 9.87 -6.85
CA LEU A 25 -1.17 9.88 -5.51
C LEU A 25 -0.25 10.55 -4.48
N GLU A 26 1.04 10.24 -4.51
CA GLU A 26 2.04 10.88 -3.64
C GLU A 26 2.10 12.39 -3.87
N GLY A 27 2.08 12.83 -5.14
CA GLY A 27 2.01 14.25 -5.51
C GLY A 27 0.75 14.98 -5.03
N MET A 28 -0.33 14.25 -4.77
CA MET A 28 -1.56 14.76 -4.16
C MET A 28 -1.54 14.74 -2.62
N GLY A 29 -0.44 14.28 -2.00
CA GLY A 29 -0.31 14.15 -0.55
C GLY A 29 -1.04 12.94 0.02
N VAL A 30 -1.35 11.94 -0.81
CA VAL A 30 -1.99 10.69 -0.36
C VAL A 30 -0.93 9.77 0.24
N GLU A 31 -1.17 9.26 1.44
CA GLU A 31 -0.33 8.26 2.06
C GLU A 31 -0.52 6.89 1.37
N ILE A 32 0.57 6.20 1.04
CA ILE A 32 0.51 4.90 0.37
C ILE A 32 0.89 3.80 1.35
N LEU A 33 -0.01 2.82 1.51
CA LEU A 33 0.28 1.54 2.15
C LEU A 33 0.46 0.47 1.06
N SER A 34 1.44 -0.40 1.20
CA SER A 34 1.64 -1.51 0.27
C SER A 34 2.27 -2.73 0.95
N THR A 35 2.34 -3.85 0.26
CA THR A 35 2.87 -5.12 0.78
C THR A 35 3.54 -5.95 -0.32
N GLY A 36 4.51 -6.78 0.09
CA GLY A 36 5.18 -7.76 -0.78
C GLY A 36 5.77 -7.14 -2.04
N GLY A 37 5.58 -7.80 -3.18
CA GLY A 37 6.16 -7.37 -4.46
C GLY A 37 5.67 -6.02 -4.98
N THR A 38 4.51 -5.52 -4.53
CA THR A 38 4.06 -4.15 -4.90
C THR A 38 4.85 -3.11 -4.11
N PHE A 39 4.99 -3.32 -2.80
CA PHE A 39 5.77 -2.43 -1.93
C PHE A 39 7.21 -2.29 -2.41
N LYS A 40 7.84 -3.42 -2.73
CA LYS A 40 9.22 -3.43 -3.25
C LYS A 40 9.34 -2.62 -4.55
N LEU A 41 8.44 -2.82 -5.51
CA LEU A 41 8.44 -2.06 -6.76
C LEU A 41 8.32 -0.55 -6.53
N LEU A 42 7.46 -0.12 -5.60
CA LEU A 42 7.28 1.30 -5.29
C LEU A 42 8.53 1.90 -4.64
N GLN A 43 9.13 1.22 -3.66
CA GLN A 43 10.38 1.64 -3.03
C GLN A 43 11.54 1.72 -4.03
N ASP A 44 11.71 0.71 -4.89
CA ASP A 44 12.77 0.66 -5.89
C ASP A 44 12.69 1.84 -6.88
N ASN A 45 11.51 2.47 -7.04
CA ASN A 45 11.26 3.64 -7.88
C ASN A 45 11.21 4.97 -7.10
N GLY A 46 11.61 4.95 -5.82
CA GLY A 46 11.67 6.13 -4.96
C GLY A 46 10.31 6.66 -4.50
N ILE A 47 9.25 5.86 -4.59
CA ILE A 47 7.91 6.24 -4.13
C ILE A 47 7.76 5.88 -2.66
N LYS A 48 7.36 6.85 -1.83
CA LYS A 48 7.16 6.63 -0.40
C LYS A 48 5.93 5.77 -0.15
N ALA A 49 6.17 4.53 0.25
CA ALA A 49 5.13 3.60 0.71
C ALA A 49 5.50 3.07 2.11
N THR A 50 4.48 2.87 2.95
CA THR A 50 4.61 2.19 4.24
C THR A 50 4.24 0.72 4.07
N GLU A 51 5.03 -0.19 4.65
CA GLU A 51 4.71 -1.61 4.59
C GLU A 51 3.50 -1.93 5.51
N VAL A 52 2.57 -2.75 5.03
CA VAL A 52 1.37 -3.11 5.81
C VAL A 52 1.72 -3.85 7.10
N SER A 53 2.78 -4.68 7.10
CA SER A 53 3.32 -5.33 8.30
C SER A 53 3.72 -4.31 9.36
N ASP A 54 4.48 -3.28 8.97
CA ASP A 54 4.90 -2.19 9.87
C ASP A 54 3.69 -1.40 10.41
N TYR A 55 2.72 -1.11 9.54
CA TYR A 55 1.51 -0.37 9.93
C TYR A 55 0.62 -1.16 10.90
N THR A 56 0.51 -2.48 10.69
CA THR A 56 -0.35 -3.35 11.51
C THR A 56 0.34 -3.81 12.79
N GLY A 57 1.68 -3.95 12.77
CA GLY A 57 2.47 -4.61 13.82
C GLY A 57 2.39 -6.14 13.75
N PHE A 58 1.83 -6.70 12.68
CA PHE A 58 1.71 -8.14 12.46
C PHE A 58 2.65 -8.58 11.33
N PRO A 59 3.53 -9.57 11.57
CA PRO A 59 4.36 -10.13 10.51
C PRO A 59 3.47 -10.86 9.49
N GLU A 60 3.93 -10.92 8.25
CA GLU A 60 3.30 -11.73 7.22
C GLU A 60 3.36 -13.22 7.62
N ILE A 61 2.21 -13.89 7.66
CA ILE A 61 2.13 -15.32 8.01
C ILE A 61 1.40 -16.11 6.91
N MET A 62 1.73 -17.40 6.82
CA MET A 62 1.17 -18.36 5.85
C MET A 62 1.44 -18.00 4.38
N ASP A 63 2.70 -17.70 4.02
CA ASP A 63 3.10 -17.43 2.63
C ASP A 63 2.27 -16.29 1.98
N GLY A 64 2.04 -15.23 2.75
CA GLY A 64 1.27 -14.06 2.33
C GLY A 64 -0.24 -14.20 2.26
N ARG A 65 -0.80 -15.33 2.71
CA ARG A 65 -2.25 -15.54 2.78
C ARG A 65 -2.93 -14.71 3.87
N VAL A 66 -2.20 -14.30 4.91
CA VAL A 66 -2.72 -13.45 5.99
C VAL A 66 -1.85 -12.20 6.11
N LYS A 67 -2.06 -11.26 5.18
CA LYS A 67 -1.34 -9.97 5.13
C LYS A 67 -2.21 -8.74 5.34
N THR A 68 -3.52 -8.82 5.09
CA THR A 68 -4.46 -7.69 5.19
C THR A 68 -5.63 -7.93 6.14
N LEU A 69 -5.80 -9.14 6.69
CA LEU A 69 -6.89 -9.51 7.60
C LEU A 69 -6.65 -8.97 9.02
N HIS A 70 -6.64 -7.65 9.17
CA HIS A 70 -6.42 -6.98 10.45
C HIS A 70 -7.46 -5.86 10.67
N PRO A 71 -7.96 -5.64 11.90
CA PRO A 71 -8.93 -4.56 12.19
C PRO A 71 -8.47 -3.16 11.77
N LYS A 72 -7.17 -2.84 11.85
CA LYS A 72 -6.62 -1.58 11.35
C LYS A 72 -6.67 -1.40 9.82
N VAL A 73 -6.91 -2.47 9.06
CA VAL A 73 -7.02 -2.47 7.59
C VAL A 73 -8.48 -2.54 7.15
N HIS A 74 -9.30 -3.35 7.82
CA HIS A 74 -10.73 -3.53 7.49
C HIS A 74 -11.69 -2.62 8.29
N GLY A 75 -11.24 -2.03 9.40
CA GLY A 75 -12.04 -1.15 10.25
C GLY A 75 -12.13 0.30 9.75
N GLY A 76 -11.23 0.71 8.85
CA GLY A 76 -11.14 2.08 8.34
C GLY A 76 -10.50 3.04 9.32
#